data_AF-A0A1T4PP92-F1
#
_entry.id   AF-A0A1T4PP92-F1
#
_cell.length_a   1.000
_cell.length_b   1.000
_cell.length_c   1.000
_cell.angle_alpha   90.00
_cell.angle_beta   90.00
_cell.angle_gamma   90.00
#
_symmetry.space_group_name_H-M   'P 1'
#
loop_
_entity.id
_entity.type
_entity.pdbx_description
1 polymer ?
#
loop_
_entity_poly.entity_id
_entity_poly.type
_entity_poly.pdbx_seq_one_letter_code
_entity_poly.pdbx_strand_id
1 'polypeptide(L)'
;MEASLFVEKLKMLAPLKEEFKGLDMPDDFIEQLISSYNCTLKTNDNLVFLKDPILTLLNSYDCSNLEIGIIKFYNNPIENVDYYKIGNVDADILILEKLTLKIVVLDYANLDHIIWECASNSANFLEALLVCSECLTSKLKSISAEIPYSITSAYINRCAIAAGGEQYIDFYKMLLE
;
A
#
# COMPACT_ATOMS: atom_id res chain seq x y z
N MET A 1 -4.04 -10.30 -7.04
CA MET A 1 -4.35 -9.18 -7.94
C MET A 1 -3.18 -8.87 -8.86
N GLU A 2 -3.45 -8.47 -10.12
CA GLU A 2 -2.45 -7.97 -11.07
C GLU A 2 -2.14 -6.49 -10.86
N ALA A 3 -0.93 -6.05 -11.22
CA ALA A 3 -0.48 -4.66 -11.03
C ALA A 3 -1.36 -3.62 -11.75
N SER A 4 -1.74 -3.87 -13.00
CA SER A 4 -2.58 -2.95 -13.78
C SER A 4 -3.96 -2.76 -13.15
N LEU A 5 -4.56 -3.87 -12.69
CA LEU A 5 -5.85 -3.84 -12.02
C LEU A 5 -5.77 -3.09 -10.68
N PHE A 6 -4.67 -3.24 -9.94
CA PHE A 6 -4.42 -2.47 -8.72
C PHE A 6 -4.39 -0.97 -9.01
N VAL A 7 -3.62 -0.54 -10.01
CA VAL A 7 -3.51 0.89 -10.38
C VAL A 7 -4.85 1.47 -10.82
N GLU A 8 -5.60 0.75 -11.65
CA GLU A 8 -6.94 1.17 -12.08
C GLU A 8 -7.88 1.35 -10.88
N LYS A 9 -7.92 0.36 -9.98
CA LYS A 9 -8.77 0.40 -8.79
C LYS A 9 -8.36 1.48 -7.80
N LEU A 10 -7.07 1.65 -7.55
CA LEU A 10 -6.56 2.68 -6.64
C LEU A 10 -6.96 4.07 -7.15
N LYS A 11 -6.81 4.33 -8.45
CA LYS A 11 -7.20 5.60 -9.06
C LYS A 11 -8.68 5.92 -8.87
N MET A 12 -9.56 4.92 -8.91
CA MET A 12 -11.00 5.10 -8.66
C MET A 12 -11.33 5.48 -7.20
N LEU A 13 -10.43 5.21 -6.26
CA LEU A 13 -10.57 5.58 -4.84
C LEU A 13 -10.08 7.01 -4.55
N ALA A 14 -9.45 7.67 -5.52
CA ALA A 14 -8.91 9.01 -5.32
C ALA A 14 -10.03 9.99 -4.93
N PRO A 15 -9.85 10.77 -3.86
CA PRO A 15 -10.80 11.82 -3.50
C PRO A 15 -10.75 12.97 -4.52
N LEU A 16 -11.85 13.71 -4.65
CA LEU A 16 -11.92 14.92 -5.46
C LEU A 16 -11.46 16.13 -4.64
N LYS A 17 -10.79 17.10 -5.27
CA LYS A 17 -10.35 18.33 -4.59
C LYS A 17 -11.52 19.07 -3.93
N GLU A 18 -12.71 19.00 -4.52
CA GLU A 18 -13.95 19.57 -4.01
C GLU A 18 -14.40 18.97 -2.68
N GLU A 19 -14.07 17.69 -2.40
CA GLU A 19 -14.45 17.02 -1.15
C GLU A 19 -13.71 17.58 0.07
N PHE A 20 -12.61 18.32 -0.15
CA PHE A 20 -11.86 18.99 0.90
C PHE A 20 -12.25 20.46 1.07
N LYS A 21 -13.17 21.01 0.25
CA LYS A 21 -13.60 22.41 0.39
C LYS A 21 -14.27 22.62 1.73
N GLY A 22 -13.71 23.54 2.54
CA GLY A 22 -14.21 23.85 3.88
C GLY A 22 -13.53 23.07 4.99
N LEU A 23 -12.60 22.16 4.66
CA LEU A 23 -11.59 21.67 5.60
C LEU A 23 -10.42 22.66 5.60
N ASP A 24 -9.85 22.97 6.77
CA ASP A 24 -8.68 23.84 6.92
C ASP A 24 -7.39 23.08 6.55
N MET A 25 -7.36 22.58 5.31
CA MET A 25 -6.24 21.82 4.75
C MET A 25 -5.48 22.66 3.71
N PRO A 26 -4.14 22.66 3.76
CA PRO A 26 -3.32 23.28 2.73
C PRO A 26 -3.55 22.65 1.34
N ASP A 27 -3.57 23.48 0.30
CA ASP A 27 -3.77 23.05 -1.09
C ASP A 27 -2.70 22.05 -1.57
N ASP A 28 -1.44 22.28 -1.18
CA ASP A 28 -0.29 21.43 -1.48
C ASP A 28 -0.42 20.04 -0.82
N PHE A 29 -0.96 19.98 0.40
CA PHE A 29 -1.29 18.72 1.06
C PHE A 29 -2.36 17.94 0.28
N ILE A 30 -3.43 18.62 -0.17
CA ILE A 30 -4.52 17.98 -0.94
C ILE A 30 -3.99 17.45 -2.28
N GLU A 31 -3.15 18.23 -2.95
CA GLU A 31 -2.54 17.82 -4.23
C GLU A 31 -1.61 16.62 -4.05
N GLN A 32 -0.79 16.61 -2.99
CA GLN A 32 0.05 15.46 -2.65
C GLN A 32 -0.78 14.22 -2.34
N LEU A 33 -1.85 14.35 -1.54
CA LEU A 33 -2.77 13.26 -1.23
C LEU A 33 -3.42 12.68 -2.50
N ILE A 34 -3.97 13.52 -3.38
CA ILE A 34 -4.59 13.04 -4.63
C ILE A 34 -3.54 12.39 -5.54
N SER A 35 -2.31 12.90 -5.55
CA SER A 35 -1.22 12.32 -6.34
C SER A 35 -0.84 10.91 -5.88
N SER A 36 -1.04 10.56 -4.60
CA SER A 36 -0.67 9.23 -4.08
C SER A 36 -1.54 8.09 -4.59
N TYR A 37 -2.72 8.39 -5.13
CA TYR A 37 -3.60 7.41 -5.79
C TYR A 37 -3.28 7.19 -7.27
N ASN A 38 -2.34 7.96 -7.83
CA ASN A 38 -2.04 7.99 -9.25
C ASN A 38 -0.66 7.44 -9.56
N CYS A 39 -0.60 6.19 -10.05
CA CYS A 39 0.60 5.61 -10.63
C CYS A 39 0.53 5.69 -12.16
N THR A 40 1.46 6.36 -12.82
CA THR A 40 1.51 6.47 -14.29
C THR A 40 2.48 5.45 -14.86
N LEU A 41 2.27 4.98 -16.10
CA LEU A 41 3.26 4.13 -16.77
C LEU A 41 4.59 4.88 -16.91
N LYS A 42 5.70 4.19 -16.66
CA LYS A 42 7.04 4.74 -16.90
C LYS A 42 7.27 4.91 -18.40
N THR A 43 7.95 5.97 -18.79
CA THR A 43 8.29 6.30 -20.18
C THR A 43 9.38 5.41 -20.80
N ASN A 44 9.89 4.40 -20.09
CA ASN A 44 10.88 3.48 -20.65
C ASN A 44 10.17 2.37 -21.43
N ASP A 45 10.50 2.22 -22.71
CA ASP A 45 9.81 1.38 -23.71
C ASP A 45 9.79 -0.14 -23.42
N ASN A 46 10.46 -0.61 -22.37
CA ASN A 46 10.49 -2.03 -22.01
C ASN A 46 9.62 -2.27 -20.78
N LEU A 47 8.32 -2.53 -21.00
CA LEU A 47 7.46 -3.14 -19.98
C LEU A 47 8.08 -4.48 -19.57
N VAL A 48 8.69 -4.52 -18.40
CA VAL A 48 9.19 -5.77 -17.81
C VAL A 48 8.04 -6.42 -17.08
N PHE A 49 7.35 -7.32 -17.77
CA PHE A 49 6.37 -8.20 -17.14
C PHE A 49 7.10 -9.25 -16.33
N LEU A 50 7.20 -9.01 -15.02
CA LEU A 50 7.69 -9.99 -14.08
C LEU A 50 6.53 -10.91 -13.67
N LYS A 51 6.84 -12.14 -13.28
CA LYS A 51 5.81 -13.07 -12.81
C LYS A 51 5.13 -12.60 -11.51
N ASP A 52 5.83 -11.74 -10.75
CA ASP A 52 5.34 -11.22 -9.49
C ASP A 52 4.61 -9.86 -9.67
N PRO A 53 3.38 -9.71 -9.14
CA PRO A 53 2.60 -8.48 -9.26
C PRO A 53 3.24 -7.23 -8.68
N ILE A 54 3.89 -7.29 -7.51
CA ILE A 54 4.45 -6.08 -6.90
C ILE A 54 5.71 -5.65 -7.65
N LEU A 55 6.51 -6.62 -8.11
CA LEU A 55 7.65 -6.30 -8.95
C LEU A 55 7.19 -5.72 -10.30
N THR A 56 6.11 -6.23 -10.88
CA THR A 56 5.52 -5.64 -12.11
C THR A 56 5.05 -4.22 -11.88
N LEU A 57 4.38 -3.96 -10.74
CA LEU A 57 3.95 -2.61 -10.34
C LEU A 57 5.14 -1.65 -10.32
N LEU A 58 6.18 -1.97 -9.54
CA LEU A 58 7.32 -1.08 -9.35
C LEU A 58 8.20 -0.94 -10.61
N ASN A 59 8.22 -1.91 -11.51
CA ASN A 59 9.00 -1.80 -12.75
C ASN A 59 8.24 -1.09 -13.87
N SER A 60 6.91 -1.18 -13.91
CA SER A 60 6.10 -0.66 -15.03
C SER A 60 5.47 0.71 -14.73
N TYR A 61 5.25 1.03 -13.46
CA TYR A 61 4.57 2.26 -13.04
C TYR A 61 5.49 3.14 -12.19
N ASP A 62 5.32 4.44 -12.31
CA ASP A 62 5.90 5.44 -11.41
C ASP A 62 5.13 5.41 -10.09
N CYS A 63 5.79 4.93 -9.05
CA CYS A 63 5.25 4.83 -7.69
C CYS A 63 5.91 5.83 -6.74
N SER A 64 6.59 6.86 -7.27
CA SER A 64 7.32 7.85 -6.45
C SER A 64 6.43 8.60 -5.44
N ASN A 65 5.16 8.79 -5.77
CA ASN A 65 4.17 9.41 -4.89
C ASN A 65 3.23 8.38 -4.22
N LEU A 66 3.36 7.08 -4.51
CA LEU A 66 2.46 6.05 -3.99
C LEU A 66 2.69 5.85 -2.49
N GLU A 67 1.71 6.29 -1.71
CA GLU A 67 1.70 6.23 -0.25
C GLU A 67 0.31 5.78 0.22
N ILE A 68 0.28 4.73 1.05
CA ILE A 68 -0.95 4.18 1.65
C ILE A 68 -0.74 4.10 3.16
N GLY A 69 -1.34 5.05 3.89
CA GLY A 69 -1.05 5.21 5.32
C GLY A 69 0.42 5.56 5.51
N ILE A 70 1.14 4.73 6.28
CA ILE A 70 2.59 4.87 6.52
C ILE A 70 3.46 4.05 5.56
N ILE A 71 2.85 3.39 4.56
CA ILE A 71 3.57 2.58 3.58
C ILE A 71 4.00 3.46 2.42
N LYS A 72 5.31 3.50 2.13
CA LYS A 72 5.87 4.21 0.97
C LYS A 72 6.60 3.24 0.07
N PHE A 73 6.30 3.27 -1.23
CA PHE A 73 6.94 2.37 -2.19
C PHE A 73 8.21 2.97 -2.76
N TYR A 74 9.20 2.12 -3.02
CA TYR A 74 10.35 2.53 -3.81
C TYR A 74 9.95 2.59 -5.28
N ASN A 75 10.44 3.60 -5.99
CA ASN A 75 10.17 3.67 -7.42
C ASN A 75 10.84 2.52 -8.19
N ASN A 76 11.91 1.90 -7.68
CA ASN A 76 12.47 0.69 -8.25
C ASN A 76 12.83 -0.28 -7.10
N PRO A 77 12.53 -1.58 -7.23
CA PRO A 77 12.89 -2.54 -6.20
C PRO A 77 14.41 -2.72 -6.13
N ILE A 78 14.93 -2.88 -4.92
CA ILE A 78 16.36 -3.15 -4.70
C ILE A 78 16.52 -4.65 -4.41
N GLU A 79 17.18 -5.36 -5.32
CA GLU A 79 17.39 -6.79 -5.20
C GLU A 79 18.56 -7.12 -4.24
N ASN A 80 18.32 -8.04 -3.31
CA ASN A 80 19.33 -8.71 -2.50
C ASN A 80 19.34 -10.21 -2.80
N VAL A 81 20.20 -10.98 -2.13
CA VAL A 81 20.27 -12.44 -2.32
C VAL A 81 18.92 -13.10 -2.03
N ASP A 82 18.32 -12.79 -0.88
CA ASP A 82 17.15 -13.51 -0.36
C ASP A 82 15.81 -12.82 -0.60
N TYR A 83 15.81 -11.51 -0.86
CA TYR A 83 14.60 -10.70 -0.98
C TYR A 83 14.76 -9.49 -1.91
N TYR A 84 13.64 -8.88 -2.28
CA TYR A 84 13.60 -7.55 -2.90
C TYR A 84 13.11 -6.53 -1.87
N LYS A 85 13.81 -5.40 -1.71
CA LYS A 85 13.26 -4.24 -0.99
C LYS A 85 12.30 -3.51 -1.92
N ILE A 86 11.06 -3.32 -1.48
CA ILE A 86 9.97 -2.78 -2.30
C ILE A 86 9.42 -1.46 -1.75
N GLY A 87 9.76 -1.11 -0.51
CA GLY A 87 9.32 0.12 0.12
C GLY A 87 9.73 0.17 1.58
N ASN A 88 9.06 1.06 2.33
CA ASN A 88 9.16 1.16 3.77
C ASN A 88 7.75 1.17 4.40
N VAL A 89 7.70 0.78 5.67
CA VAL A 89 6.57 1.02 6.57
C VAL A 89 7.12 1.88 7.71
N ASP A 90 6.78 3.17 7.69
CA ASP A 90 7.47 4.19 8.49
C ASP A 90 9.01 4.13 8.30
N ALA A 91 9.78 3.80 9.33
CA ALA A 91 11.24 3.68 9.28
C ALA A 91 11.74 2.29 8.87
N ASP A 92 10.87 1.27 8.87
CA ASP A 92 11.22 -0.14 8.67
C ASP A 92 11.08 -0.58 7.21
N ILE A 93 11.74 -1.68 6.85
CA ILE A 93 11.92 -2.07 5.45
C ILE A 93 10.83 -3.04 5.02
N LEU A 94 10.04 -2.67 4.00
CA LEU A 94 9.08 -3.55 3.36
C LEU A 94 9.78 -4.38 2.28
N ILE A 95 9.64 -5.70 2.35
CA ILE A 95 10.31 -6.63 1.43
C ILE A 95 9.36 -7.66 0.81
N LEU A 96 9.78 -8.22 -0.33
CA LEU A 96 9.28 -9.46 -0.91
C LEU A 96 10.35 -10.56 -0.76
N GLU A 97 10.06 -11.60 0.00
CA GLU A 97 10.94 -12.76 0.14
C GLU A 97 10.96 -13.60 -1.15
N LYS A 98 12.14 -14.00 -1.65
CA LYS A 98 12.23 -14.75 -2.92
C LYS A 98 11.80 -16.21 -2.82
N LEU A 99 12.02 -16.84 -1.67
CA LEU A 99 11.73 -18.27 -1.47
C LEU A 99 10.24 -18.51 -1.19
N THR A 100 9.67 -17.75 -0.26
CA THR A 100 8.29 -17.91 0.22
C THR A 100 7.30 -17.05 -0.57
N LEU A 101 7.78 -16.04 -1.29
CA LEU A 101 7.00 -14.99 -1.94
C LEU A 101 6.15 -14.13 -1.00
N LYS A 102 6.36 -14.25 0.32
CA LYS A 102 5.64 -13.44 1.31
C LYS A 102 6.07 -11.99 1.27
N ILE A 103 5.15 -11.12 1.67
CA ILE A 103 5.45 -9.71 1.96
C ILE A 103 5.58 -9.54 3.47
N VAL A 104 6.72 -9.02 3.91
CA VAL A 104 7.03 -8.81 5.33
C VAL A 104 7.74 -7.47 5.55
N VAL A 105 7.71 -6.99 6.79
CA VAL A 105 8.49 -5.83 7.24
C VAL A 105 9.63 -6.32 8.12
N LEU A 106 10.84 -5.91 7.79
CA LEU A 106 12.05 -6.14 8.58
C LEU A 106 12.40 -4.92 9.41
N ASP A 107 12.88 -5.14 10.62
CA ASP A 107 13.45 -4.10 11.47
C ASP A 107 14.67 -3.46 10.81
N TYR A 108 14.66 -2.13 10.68
CA TYR A 108 15.77 -1.41 10.05
C TYR A 108 17.12 -1.61 10.77
N ALA A 109 17.08 -1.84 12.09
CA ALA A 109 18.25 -2.06 12.93
C ALA A 109 18.66 -3.54 13.01
N ASN A 110 17.76 -4.47 12.68
CA ASN A 110 18.00 -5.90 12.68
C ASN A 110 17.26 -6.61 11.54
N LEU A 111 17.94 -6.78 10.39
CA LEU A 111 17.34 -7.36 9.19
C LEU A 111 16.94 -8.85 9.32
N ASP A 112 17.33 -9.53 10.39
CA ASP A 112 16.90 -10.91 10.68
C ASP A 112 15.58 -10.97 11.47
N HIS A 113 15.07 -9.82 11.92
CA HIS A 113 13.85 -9.71 12.69
C HIS A 113 12.68 -9.22 11.83
N ILE A 114 11.71 -10.11 11.62
CA ILE A 114 10.43 -9.76 11.00
C ILE A 114 9.55 -9.08 12.05
N ILE A 115 9.22 -7.81 11.82
CA ILE A 115 8.29 -7.06 12.68
C ILE A 115 6.85 -7.42 12.29
N TRP A 116 6.56 -7.44 10.99
CA TRP A 116 5.21 -7.66 10.48
C TRP A 116 5.18 -8.66 9.34
N GLU A 117 4.32 -9.66 9.45
CA GLU A 117 3.85 -10.40 8.29
C GLU A 117 2.69 -9.64 7.65
N CYS A 118 2.81 -9.30 6.36
CA CYS A 118 1.87 -8.39 5.70
C CYS A 118 0.90 -9.10 4.76
N ALA A 119 1.38 -10.12 4.04
CA ALA A 119 0.58 -10.94 3.15
C ALA A 119 1.28 -12.23 2.72
N SER A 120 0.49 -13.22 2.29
CA SER A 120 0.97 -14.50 1.80
C SER A 120 1.70 -14.41 0.46
N ASN A 121 1.40 -13.37 -0.33
CA ASN A 121 2.10 -13.02 -1.56
C ASN A 121 1.75 -11.60 -2.03
N SER A 122 2.49 -11.11 -3.03
CA SER A 122 2.29 -9.81 -3.67
C SER A 122 0.87 -9.57 -4.19
N ALA A 123 0.24 -10.59 -4.76
CA ALA A 123 -1.11 -10.48 -5.31
C ALA A 123 -2.16 -10.23 -4.21
N ASN A 124 -2.01 -10.91 -3.08
CA ASN A 124 -2.84 -10.75 -1.88
C ASN A 124 -2.55 -9.41 -1.17
N PHE A 125 -1.28 -8.99 -1.13
CA PHE A 125 -0.89 -7.71 -0.55
C PHE A 125 -1.53 -6.53 -1.28
N LEU A 126 -1.45 -6.48 -2.61
CA LEU A 126 -2.08 -5.41 -3.41
C LEU A 126 -3.60 -5.36 -3.22
N GLU A 127 -4.26 -6.51 -3.04
CA GLU A 127 -5.69 -6.55 -2.76
C GLU A 127 -6.03 -6.00 -1.38
N ALA A 128 -5.26 -6.37 -0.35
CA ALA A 128 -5.43 -5.84 1.00
C ALA A 128 -5.15 -4.34 1.09
N LEU A 129 -4.19 -3.82 0.31
CA LEU A 129 -3.89 -2.39 0.24
C LEU A 129 -5.02 -1.57 -0.38
N LEU A 130 -5.79 -2.11 -1.32
CA LEU A 130 -6.98 -1.43 -1.81
C LEU A 130 -8.04 -1.31 -0.72
N VAL A 131 -8.25 -2.37 0.06
CA VAL A 131 -9.18 -2.33 1.21
C VAL A 131 -8.70 -1.32 2.27
N CYS A 132 -7.39 -1.23 2.51
CA CYS A 132 -6.81 -0.18 3.37
C CYS A 132 -7.11 1.21 2.81
N SER A 133 -6.87 1.41 1.52
CA SER A 133 -7.10 2.68 0.84
C SER A 133 -8.57 3.11 0.91
N GLU A 134 -9.52 2.18 0.75
CA GLU A 134 -10.96 2.44 0.94
C GLU A 134 -11.26 2.99 2.34
N CYS A 135 -10.71 2.34 3.38
CA CYS A 135 -10.89 2.74 4.77
C CYS A 135 -10.29 4.14 5.02
N LEU A 136 -9.04 4.35 4.62
CA LEU A 136 -8.32 5.62 4.81
C LEU A 136 -9.01 6.77 4.07
N THR A 137 -9.41 6.57 2.81
CA THR A 137 -10.21 7.56 2.06
C THR A 137 -11.51 7.88 2.78
N SER A 138 -12.21 6.87 3.31
CA SER A 138 -13.46 7.07 4.04
C SER A 138 -13.25 7.89 5.32
N LYS A 139 -12.17 7.63 6.06
CA LYS A 139 -11.77 8.41 7.25
C LYS A 139 -11.48 9.86 6.91
N LEU A 140 -10.74 10.10 5.83
CA LEU A 140 -10.43 11.46 5.36
C LEU A 140 -11.68 12.26 4.99
N LYS A 141 -12.66 11.63 4.32
CA LYS A 141 -13.95 12.28 4.00
C LYS A 141 -14.82 12.54 5.23
N SER A 142 -14.58 11.80 6.30
CA SER A 142 -15.33 11.86 7.56
C SER A 142 -14.56 12.61 8.64
N ILE A 143 -13.62 13.51 8.32
CA ILE A 143 -12.78 14.18 9.33
C ILE A 143 -13.57 14.91 10.43
N SER A 144 -14.83 15.29 10.17
CA SER A 144 -15.74 15.89 11.16
C SER A 144 -16.60 14.88 11.94
N ALA A 145 -16.55 13.59 11.60
CA ALA A 145 -17.37 12.52 12.18
C ALA A 145 -16.51 11.29 12.49
N GLU A 146 -16.44 10.90 13.76
CA GLU A 146 -15.76 9.65 14.15
C GLU A 146 -16.33 8.46 13.37
N ILE A 147 -15.48 7.76 12.62
CA ILE A 147 -15.86 6.47 12.05
C ILE A 147 -15.97 5.47 13.20
N PRO A 148 -17.14 4.83 13.39
CA PRO A 148 -17.31 3.85 14.46
C PRO A 148 -16.25 2.75 14.40
N TYR A 149 -15.73 2.35 15.57
CA TYR A 149 -14.74 1.27 15.69
C TYR A 149 -15.17 -0.02 14.98
N SER A 150 -16.47 -0.34 14.99
CA SER A 150 -17.02 -1.52 14.30
C SER A 150 -16.80 -1.49 12.78
N ILE A 151 -16.77 -0.31 12.16
CA ILE A 151 -16.48 -0.15 10.73
C ILE A 151 -14.99 -0.37 10.47
N THR A 152 -14.12 0.25 11.27
CA THR A 152 -12.66 0.06 11.16
C THR A 152 -12.26 -1.41 11.34
N SER A 153 -12.84 -2.08 12.34
CA SER A 153 -12.62 -3.51 12.58
C SER A 153 -13.10 -4.39 11.41
N ALA A 154 -14.21 -4.03 10.74
CA ALA A 154 -14.65 -4.73 9.54
C ALA A 154 -13.65 -4.58 8.38
N TYR A 155 -13.07 -3.39 8.20
CA TYR A 155 -12.00 -3.18 7.21
C TYR A 155 -10.74 -3.98 7.54
N ILE A 156 -10.29 -3.99 8.80
CA ILE A 156 -9.13 -4.77 9.24
C ILE A 156 -9.30 -6.26 8.91
N ASN A 157 -10.46 -6.83 9.23
CA ASN A 157 -10.75 -8.23 8.91
C ASN A 157 -10.76 -8.48 7.40
N ARG A 158 -11.35 -7.57 6.60
CA ARG A 158 -11.32 -7.66 5.13
C ARG A 158 -9.89 -7.59 4.59
N CYS A 159 -9.03 -6.71 5.13
CA CYS A 159 -7.63 -6.62 4.74
C CYS A 159 -6.89 -7.93 5.04
N ALA A 160 -7.04 -8.49 6.24
CA ALA A 160 -6.37 -9.73 6.61
C ALA A 160 -6.81 -10.92 5.73
N ILE A 161 -8.12 -11.04 5.45
CA ILE A 161 -8.64 -12.05 4.53
C ILE A 161 -8.04 -11.86 3.12
N ALA A 162 -8.02 -10.62 2.61
CA ALA A 162 -7.41 -10.29 1.32
C ALA A 162 -5.90 -10.58 1.29
N ALA A 163 -5.21 -10.38 2.42
CA ALA A 163 -3.79 -10.66 2.59
C ALA A 163 -3.46 -12.16 2.66
N GLY A 164 -4.48 -13.02 2.81
CA GLY A 164 -4.33 -14.47 2.80
C GLY A 164 -4.50 -15.14 4.16
N GLY A 165 -5.11 -14.48 5.14
CA GLY A 165 -5.52 -15.09 6.40
C GLY A 165 -5.44 -14.18 7.63
N GLU A 166 -6.00 -14.66 8.74
CA GLU A 166 -6.10 -13.94 10.01
C GLU A 166 -4.74 -13.62 10.64
N GLN A 167 -3.67 -14.35 10.30
CA GLN A 167 -2.33 -14.10 10.81
C GLN A 167 -1.78 -12.71 10.45
N TYR A 168 -2.36 -12.03 9.45
CA TYR A 168 -1.95 -10.69 9.03
C TYR A 168 -2.74 -9.57 9.71
N ILE A 169 -3.70 -9.89 10.59
CA ILE A 169 -4.58 -8.91 11.24
C ILE A 169 -3.81 -7.77 11.92
N ASP A 170 -2.76 -8.10 12.67
CA ASP A 170 -2.10 -7.11 13.53
C ASP A 170 -1.35 -6.03 12.72
N PHE A 171 -0.81 -6.39 11.55
CA PHE A 171 -0.26 -5.41 10.61
C PHE A 171 -1.35 -4.42 10.15
N TYR A 172 -2.54 -4.90 9.79
CA TYR A 172 -3.63 -4.03 9.32
C TYR A 172 -4.31 -3.24 10.44
N LYS A 173 -4.30 -3.75 11.68
CA LYS A 173 -4.66 -2.94 12.86
C LYS A 173 -3.71 -1.76 13.00
N MET A 174 -2.40 -2.02 12.98
CA MET A 174 -1.37 -0.98 13.09
C MET A 174 -1.51 0.10 12.01
N LEU A 175 -1.90 -0.26 10.79
CA LEU A 175 -2.10 0.72 9.72
C LEU A 175 -3.40 1.54 9.82
N LEU A 176 -4.45 0.99 10.43
CA LEU A 176 -5.80 1.55 10.37
C LEU A 176 -6.33 2.05 11.71
N GLU A 177 -5.73 1.72 12.84
CA GLU A 177 -6.13 2.19 14.18
C GLU A 177 -5.21 3.30 14.69
#